data_AF-A0AAV2DN80-F1
#
_entry.id   AF-A0AAV2DN80-F1
#
_cell.length_a   1.000
_cell.length_b   1.000
_cell.length_c   1.000
_cell.angle_alpha   90.00
_cell.angle_beta   90.00
_cell.angle_gamma   90.00
#
_symmetry.space_group_name_H-M   'P 1'
#
loop_
_entity.id
_entity.type
_entity.pdbx_description
1 polymer ?
#
loop_
_entity_poly.entity_id
_entity_poly.type
_entity_poly.pdbx_seq_one_letter_code
_entity_poly.pdbx_strand_id
1 'polypeptide(L)'
;MASTAIQRQLEDAGNRLAEPLSSVDELLPLLDAMESYLAKLEQSPTDSTQRALAPAQNALVTDQLLRHPDADVRVAVAACISEILRITAPTVPYDDEQMVDVLELIVSSFDNLEDTTNRSYSKTVVMLESMARVRACVLMLDLQCDALITDMFHKFFNTVRDYHPENVVSAMETIMTLVIQESEDNVPLETITTLLDSVNKGNEEVSAVARKMARRVIQACCSTVSAASTSPASSPADGGMEDNNGGPAVEKEASSSGSTGSWLGSRFQWLFR
;
A
#
# COMPACT_ATOMS: atom_id res chain seq x y z
N MET A 1 9.74 -23.88 5.26
CA MET A 1 9.82 -24.48 3.89
C MET A 1 8.45 -25.01 3.47
N ALA A 2 7.88 -24.47 2.39
CA ALA A 2 6.60 -24.91 1.85
C ALA A 2 6.64 -26.38 1.37
N SER A 3 5.56 -27.12 1.58
CA SER A 3 5.42 -28.48 1.06
C SER A 3 5.39 -28.45 -0.48
N THR A 4 6.06 -29.41 -1.13
CA THR A 4 6.01 -29.60 -2.58
C THR A 4 4.58 -29.74 -3.10
N ALA A 5 3.63 -30.18 -2.26
CA ALA A 5 2.21 -30.22 -2.61
C ALA A 5 1.63 -28.81 -2.80
N ILE A 6 1.93 -27.86 -1.90
CA ILE A 6 1.43 -26.48 -1.97
C ILE A 6 2.00 -25.79 -3.22
N GLN A 7 3.28 -25.99 -3.51
CA GLN A 7 3.92 -25.44 -4.72
C GLN A 7 3.21 -25.90 -6.00
N ARG A 8 2.93 -27.20 -6.13
CA ARG A 8 2.20 -27.72 -7.31
C ARG A 8 0.78 -27.20 -7.41
N GLN A 9 0.08 -27.10 -6.28
CA GLN A 9 -1.29 -26.57 -6.25
C GLN A 9 -1.34 -25.09 -6.65
N LEU A 10 -0.35 -24.31 -6.19
CA LEU A 10 -0.21 -22.91 -6.56
C LEU A 10 0.14 -22.74 -8.04
N GLU A 11 1.08 -23.54 -8.55
CA GLU A 11 1.47 -23.53 -9.96
C GLU A 11 0.30 -23.88 -10.88
N ASP A 12 -0.45 -24.95 -10.56
CA ASP A 12 -1.67 -25.34 -11.28
C ASP A 12 -2.73 -24.24 -11.27
N ALA A 13 -3.02 -23.67 -10.09
CA ALA A 13 -4.00 -22.60 -9.96
C ALA A 13 -3.60 -21.35 -10.76
N GLY A 14 -2.33 -20.98 -10.73
CA GLY A 14 -1.80 -19.85 -11.49
C GLY A 14 -1.86 -20.07 -13.00
N ASN A 15 -1.53 -21.27 -13.47
CA ASN A 15 -1.64 -21.62 -14.89
C ASN A 15 -3.09 -21.58 -15.38
N ARG A 16 -4.04 -22.10 -14.58
CA ARG A 16 -5.48 -22.02 -14.89
C ARG A 16 -6.00 -20.58 -14.92
N LEU A 17 -5.44 -19.70 -14.09
CA LEU A 17 -5.80 -18.28 -14.07
C LEU A 17 -5.32 -17.53 -15.32
N ALA A 18 -4.26 -18.03 -15.98
CA ALA A 18 -3.77 -17.49 -17.25
C ALA A 18 -4.61 -17.93 -18.46
N GLU A 19 -5.48 -18.92 -18.30
CA GLU A 19 -6.42 -19.35 -19.34
C GLU A 19 -7.71 -18.49 -19.31
N PRO A 20 -8.44 -18.33 -20.44
CA PRO A 20 -9.70 -17.60 -20.45
C PRO A 20 -10.77 -18.27 -19.59
N LEU A 21 -10.93 -17.82 -18.34
CA LEU A 21 -12.00 -18.28 -17.44
C LEU A 21 -13.32 -17.62 -17.81
N SER A 22 -14.39 -18.42 -17.92
CA SER A 22 -15.63 -17.98 -18.58
C SER A 22 -16.68 -17.42 -17.62
N SER A 23 -16.53 -17.64 -16.30
CA SER A 23 -17.55 -17.23 -15.33
C SER A 23 -16.99 -16.89 -13.94
N VAL A 24 -17.73 -16.05 -13.21
CA VAL A 24 -17.46 -15.71 -11.80
C VAL A 24 -17.52 -16.93 -10.90
N ASP A 25 -18.44 -17.86 -11.18
CA ASP A 25 -18.63 -19.11 -10.41
C ASP A 25 -17.44 -20.07 -10.51
N GLU A 26 -16.63 -19.97 -11.56
CA GLU A 26 -15.37 -20.71 -11.70
C GLU A 26 -14.17 -19.94 -11.15
N LEU A 27 -14.17 -18.62 -11.35
CA LEU A 27 -13.06 -17.73 -10.99
C LEU A 27 -12.93 -17.56 -9.47
N LEU A 28 -14.03 -17.30 -8.76
CA LEU A 28 -13.98 -17.06 -7.31
C LEU A 28 -13.45 -18.27 -6.52
N PRO A 29 -13.93 -19.52 -6.73
CA PRO A 29 -13.37 -20.67 -6.04
C PRO A 29 -11.89 -20.91 -6.35
N LEU A 30 -11.44 -20.57 -7.56
CA LEU A 30 -10.02 -20.68 -7.93
C LEU A 30 -9.17 -19.66 -7.16
N LEU A 31 -9.62 -18.41 -7.08
CA LEU A 31 -8.96 -17.35 -6.30
C LEU A 31 -8.96 -17.67 -4.80
N ASP A 32 -10.08 -18.16 -4.25
CA ASP A 32 -10.18 -18.58 -2.85
C ASP A 32 -9.20 -19.72 -2.52
N ALA A 33 -9.08 -20.70 -3.41
CA ALA A 33 -8.12 -21.79 -3.24
C ALA A 33 -6.68 -21.27 -3.28
N MET A 34 -6.39 -20.38 -4.25
CA MET A 34 -5.08 -19.75 -4.42
C MET A 34 -4.67 -18.94 -3.20
N GLU A 35 -5.55 -18.08 -2.68
CA GLU A 35 -5.34 -17.34 -1.43
C GLU A 35 -4.97 -18.29 -0.28
N SER A 36 -5.70 -19.40 -0.12
CA SER A 36 -5.40 -20.39 0.93
C SER A 36 -4.06 -21.11 0.73
N TYR A 37 -3.55 -21.21 -0.49
CA TYR A 37 -2.21 -21.74 -0.76
C TYR A 37 -1.14 -20.70 -0.43
N LEU A 38 -1.33 -19.46 -0.88
CA LEU A 38 -0.44 -18.33 -0.64
C LEU A 38 -0.28 -18.03 0.85
N ALA A 39 -1.38 -18.07 1.62
CA ALA A 39 -1.39 -17.87 3.07
C ALA A 39 -0.51 -18.85 3.85
N LYS A 40 -0.17 -20.01 3.27
CA LYS A 40 0.70 -21.02 3.87
C LYS A 40 2.18 -20.85 3.53
N LEU A 41 2.51 -19.93 2.64
CA LEU A 41 3.88 -19.66 2.23
C LEU A 41 4.55 -18.66 3.19
N GLU A 42 5.80 -18.93 3.53
CA GLU A 42 6.61 -18.02 4.34
C GLU A 42 7.13 -16.86 3.48
N GLN A 43 7.45 -15.75 4.15
CA GLN A 43 8.13 -14.62 3.52
C GLN A 43 9.53 -15.02 3.03
N SER A 44 10.01 -14.35 1.97
CA SER A 44 11.27 -14.63 1.28
C SER A 44 11.34 -16.05 0.70
N PRO A 45 10.60 -16.34 -0.39
CA PRO A 45 10.45 -17.68 -0.93
C PRO A 45 11.78 -18.25 -1.46
N THR A 46 11.92 -19.57 -1.40
CA THR A 46 12.98 -20.29 -2.12
C THR A 46 12.77 -20.19 -3.62
N ASP A 47 13.83 -20.37 -4.43
CA ASP A 47 13.73 -20.37 -5.91
C ASP A 47 12.68 -21.33 -6.47
N SER A 48 12.50 -22.49 -5.83
CA SER A 48 11.44 -23.44 -6.20
C SER A 48 10.04 -22.89 -5.92
N THR A 49 9.85 -22.22 -4.78
CA THR A 49 8.59 -21.58 -4.42
C THR A 49 8.33 -20.38 -5.34
N GLN A 50 9.35 -19.58 -5.65
CA GLN A 50 9.24 -18.44 -6.57
C GLN A 50 8.84 -18.89 -7.98
N ARG A 51 9.38 -20.00 -8.47
CA ARG A 51 8.97 -20.57 -9.78
C ARG A 51 7.51 -21.03 -9.77
N ALA A 52 7.05 -21.65 -8.69
CA ALA A 52 5.65 -22.05 -8.55
C ALA A 52 4.69 -20.85 -8.40
N LEU A 53 5.18 -19.74 -7.83
CA LEU A 53 4.43 -18.50 -7.66
C LEU A 53 4.24 -17.71 -8.96
N ALA A 54 5.23 -17.77 -9.86
CA ALA A 54 5.31 -16.93 -11.06
C ALA A 54 4.05 -16.94 -11.96
N PRO A 55 3.38 -18.08 -12.24
CA PRO A 55 2.16 -18.07 -13.05
C PRO A 55 1.05 -17.25 -12.41
N ALA A 56 0.82 -17.41 -11.10
CA ALA A 56 -0.18 -16.65 -10.36
C ALA A 56 0.18 -15.16 -10.33
N GLN A 57 1.43 -14.84 -10.01
CA GLN A 57 1.94 -13.47 -9.99
C GLN A 57 1.69 -12.74 -11.31
N ASN A 58 1.99 -13.38 -12.44
CA ASN A 58 1.80 -12.77 -13.76
C ASN A 58 0.31 -12.65 -14.15
N ALA A 59 -0.52 -13.66 -13.83
CA ALA A 59 -1.92 -13.66 -14.19
C ALA A 59 -2.73 -12.60 -13.42
N LEU A 60 -2.47 -12.45 -12.11
CA LEU A 60 -3.22 -11.57 -11.21
C LEU A 60 -3.13 -10.07 -11.56
N VAL A 61 -2.08 -9.65 -12.26
CA VAL A 61 -1.87 -8.25 -12.67
C VAL A 61 -2.36 -7.95 -14.09
N THR A 62 -3.13 -8.86 -14.69
CA THR A 62 -3.77 -8.59 -15.98
C THR A 62 -4.98 -7.67 -15.82
N ASP A 63 -5.22 -6.79 -16.80
CA ASP A 63 -6.38 -5.89 -16.82
C ASP A 63 -7.72 -6.60 -16.62
N GLN A 64 -7.82 -7.83 -17.15
CA GLN A 64 -9.01 -8.67 -17.02
C GLN A 64 -9.37 -8.97 -15.56
N LEU A 65 -8.37 -9.13 -14.69
CA LEU A 65 -8.56 -9.43 -13.28
C LEU A 65 -8.55 -8.16 -12.41
N LEU A 66 -7.61 -7.24 -12.65
CA LEU A 66 -7.50 -6.00 -11.88
C LEU A 66 -8.76 -5.12 -12.04
N ARG A 67 -9.29 -5.04 -13.26
CA ARG A 67 -10.46 -4.21 -13.60
C ARG A 67 -11.72 -5.06 -13.85
N HIS A 68 -11.77 -6.25 -13.25
CA HIS A 68 -12.91 -7.15 -13.40
C HIS A 68 -14.22 -6.47 -12.93
N PRO A 69 -15.36 -6.62 -13.63
CA PRO A 69 -16.60 -5.92 -13.29
C PRO A 69 -17.19 -6.33 -11.94
N ASP A 70 -17.04 -7.59 -11.55
CA ASP A 70 -17.50 -8.13 -10.27
C ASP A 70 -16.59 -7.68 -9.11
N ALA A 71 -17.20 -7.09 -8.07
CA ALA A 71 -16.48 -6.53 -6.92
C ALA A 71 -15.86 -7.60 -6.01
N ASP A 72 -16.51 -8.76 -5.84
CA ASP A 72 -15.96 -9.85 -5.04
C ASP A 72 -14.75 -10.47 -5.74
N VAL A 73 -14.78 -10.55 -7.07
CA VAL A 73 -13.60 -10.98 -7.84
C VAL A 73 -12.44 -10.01 -7.61
N ARG A 74 -12.68 -8.71 -7.69
CA ARG A 74 -11.64 -7.69 -7.44
C ARG A 74 -11.04 -7.82 -6.03
N VAL A 75 -11.87 -8.02 -4.99
CA VAL A 75 -11.37 -8.22 -3.62
C VAL A 75 -10.61 -9.54 -3.48
N ALA A 76 -11.06 -10.62 -4.13
CA ALA A 76 -10.34 -11.89 -4.13
C ALA A 76 -8.98 -11.80 -4.85
N VAL A 77 -8.89 -11.08 -5.96
CA VAL A 77 -7.64 -10.77 -6.66
C VAL A 77 -6.72 -9.94 -5.74
N ALA A 78 -7.24 -8.88 -5.12
CA ALA A 78 -6.50 -8.05 -4.17
C ALA A 78 -5.93 -8.88 -3.00
N ALA A 79 -6.71 -9.82 -2.46
CA ALA A 79 -6.30 -10.69 -1.37
C ALA A 79 -5.14 -11.60 -1.77
N CYS A 80 -5.23 -12.24 -2.95
CA CYS A 80 -4.12 -13.02 -3.50
C CYS A 80 -2.86 -12.15 -3.68
N ILE A 81 -3.00 -10.96 -4.26
CA ILE A 81 -1.86 -10.06 -4.48
C ILE A 81 -1.24 -9.57 -3.16
N SER A 82 -2.06 -9.29 -2.15
CA SER A 82 -1.59 -8.90 -0.81
C SER A 82 -0.75 -9.99 -0.16
N GLU A 83 -1.10 -11.26 -0.37
CA GLU A 83 -0.28 -12.39 0.05
C GLU A 83 1.00 -12.53 -0.77
N ILE A 84 0.97 -12.27 -2.08
CA ILE A 84 2.18 -12.22 -2.91
C ILE A 84 3.15 -11.15 -2.39
N LEU A 85 2.67 -9.93 -2.12
CA LEU A 85 3.46 -8.86 -1.51
C LEU A 85 4.09 -9.31 -0.19
N ARG A 86 3.31 -10.00 0.66
CA ARG A 86 3.82 -10.55 1.93
C ARG A 86 4.92 -11.59 1.72
N ILE A 87 4.72 -12.48 0.76
CA ILE A 87 5.65 -13.57 0.45
C ILE A 87 6.95 -12.99 -0.11
N THR A 88 6.87 -12.12 -1.11
CA THR A 88 8.08 -11.61 -1.79
C THR A 88 8.81 -10.55 -0.98
N ALA A 89 8.17 -9.97 0.05
CA ALA A 89 8.84 -9.00 0.92
C ALA A 89 10.20 -9.52 1.43
N PRO A 90 11.25 -8.70 1.37
CA PRO A 90 11.21 -7.26 1.12
C PRO A 90 11.51 -6.89 -0.35
N THR A 91 11.24 -7.79 -1.29
CA THR A 91 11.33 -7.54 -2.73
C THR A 91 9.95 -7.21 -3.29
N VAL A 92 9.88 -6.13 -4.07
CA VAL A 92 8.66 -5.73 -4.77
C VAL A 92 8.39 -6.72 -5.91
N PRO A 93 7.19 -7.33 -5.98
CA PRO A 93 6.89 -8.38 -6.95
C PRO A 93 6.63 -7.85 -8.37
N TYR A 94 6.29 -6.58 -8.52
CA TYR A 94 5.89 -5.99 -9.80
C TYR A 94 6.72 -4.75 -10.11
N ASP A 95 6.69 -4.31 -11.37
CA ASP A 95 7.25 -3.02 -11.74
C ASP A 95 6.40 -1.85 -11.22
N ASP A 96 6.94 -0.63 -11.37
CA ASP A 96 6.35 0.59 -10.81
C ASP A 96 4.93 0.85 -11.36
N GLU A 97 4.69 0.64 -12.66
CA GLU A 97 3.39 0.86 -13.29
C GLU A 97 2.35 -0.15 -12.80
N GLN A 98 2.72 -1.42 -12.76
CA GLN A 98 1.88 -2.49 -12.23
C GLN A 98 1.61 -2.31 -10.74
N MET A 99 2.59 -1.82 -9.96
CA MET A 99 2.39 -1.62 -8.53
C MET A 99 1.39 -0.52 -8.23
N VAL A 100 1.30 0.54 -9.04
CA VAL A 100 0.28 1.58 -8.86
C VAL A 100 -1.11 0.95 -8.99
N ASP A 101 -1.37 0.22 -10.07
CA ASP A 101 -2.66 -0.46 -10.30
C ASP A 101 -2.99 -1.47 -9.16
N VAL A 102 -1.98 -2.18 -8.65
CA VAL A 102 -2.12 -3.10 -7.53
C VAL A 102 -2.51 -2.38 -6.24
N LEU A 103 -1.83 -1.27 -5.92
CA LEU A 103 -2.11 -0.50 -4.71
C LEU A 103 -3.49 0.16 -4.78
N GLU A 104 -3.89 0.66 -5.96
CA GLU A 104 -5.24 1.16 -6.21
C GLU A 104 -6.29 0.08 -5.94
N LEU A 105 -6.09 -1.12 -6.47
CA LEU A 105 -6.99 -2.26 -6.23
C LEU A 105 -7.10 -2.61 -4.74
N ILE A 106 -5.97 -2.64 -4.02
CA ILE A 106 -5.96 -2.96 -2.58
C ILE A 106 -6.70 -1.88 -1.79
N VAL A 107 -6.41 -0.59 -2.03
CA VAL A 107 -7.09 0.53 -1.34
C VAL A 107 -8.58 0.60 -1.70
N SER A 108 -8.96 0.25 -2.93
CA SER A 108 -10.38 0.11 -3.33
C SER A 108 -11.10 -0.99 -2.53
N SER A 109 -10.36 -2.03 -2.11
CA SER A 109 -10.94 -3.13 -1.35
C SER A 109 -11.23 -2.77 0.12
N PHE A 110 -10.75 -1.62 0.61
CA PHE A 110 -11.04 -1.11 1.95
C PHE A 110 -12.37 -0.33 2.03
N ASP A 111 -13.10 -0.22 0.93
CA ASP A 111 -14.46 0.32 0.94
C ASP A 111 -15.42 -0.58 1.72
N ASN A 112 -16.42 0.03 2.36
CA ASN A 112 -17.49 -0.65 3.09
C ASN A 112 -17.03 -1.57 4.24
N LEU A 113 -15.88 -1.29 4.86
CA LEU A 113 -15.39 -2.05 6.01
C LEU A 113 -16.33 -2.02 7.22
N GLU A 114 -17.24 -1.05 7.30
CA GLU A 114 -18.32 -1.03 8.30
C GLU A 114 -19.30 -2.20 8.15
N ASP A 115 -19.46 -2.76 6.94
CA ASP A 115 -20.33 -3.91 6.70
C ASP A 115 -19.57 -5.22 6.95
N THR A 116 -19.59 -5.66 8.20
CA THR A 116 -18.97 -6.92 8.64
C THR A 116 -19.71 -8.17 8.15
N THR A 117 -20.87 -8.01 7.51
CA THR A 117 -21.64 -9.10 6.91
C THR A 117 -21.28 -9.36 5.46
N ASN A 118 -20.53 -8.44 4.83
CA ASN A 118 -20.02 -8.59 3.49
C ASN A 118 -19.15 -9.87 3.39
N ARG A 119 -19.42 -10.70 2.38
CA ARG A 119 -18.70 -11.97 2.15
C ARG A 119 -17.19 -11.81 2.01
N SER A 120 -16.75 -10.63 1.57
CA SER A 120 -15.36 -10.29 1.32
C SER A 120 -14.69 -9.64 2.54
N TYR A 121 -15.43 -9.35 3.62
CA TYR A 121 -14.92 -8.67 4.82
C TYR A 121 -13.69 -9.37 5.42
N SER A 122 -13.73 -10.70 5.55
CA SER A 122 -12.61 -11.46 6.13
C SER A 122 -11.34 -11.31 5.29
N LYS A 123 -11.46 -11.26 3.96
CA LYS A 123 -10.32 -11.06 3.05
C LYS A 123 -9.76 -9.65 3.21
N THR A 124 -10.63 -8.64 3.28
CA THR A 124 -10.23 -7.26 3.51
C THR A 124 -9.48 -7.07 4.83
N VAL A 125 -9.91 -7.75 5.90
CA VAL A 125 -9.19 -7.74 7.18
C VAL A 125 -7.79 -8.35 7.04
N VAL A 126 -7.66 -9.52 6.39
CA VAL A 126 -6.34 -10.14 6.16
C VAL A 126 -5.44 -9.24 5.31
N MET A 127 -5.98 -8.54 4.31
CA MET A 127 -5.24 -7.57 3.50
C MET A 127 -4.74 -6.39 4.34
N LEU A 128 -5.57 -5.81 5.20
CA LEU A 128 -5.16 -4.74 6.12
C LEU A 128 -4.01 -5.19 7.02
N GLU A 129 -4.15 -6.36 7.63
CA GLU A 129 -3.11 -6.93 8.49
C GLU A 129 -1.82 -7.19 7.70
N SER A 130 -1.93 -7.65 6.46
CA SER A 130 -0.79 -7.89 5.57
C SER A 130 -0.07 -6.59 5.23
N MET A 131 -0.80 -5.56 4.78
CA MET A 131 -0.22 -4.26 4.48
C MET A 131 0.49 -3.65 5.69
N ALA A 132 -0.11 -3.73 6.88
CA ALA A 132 0.51 -3.26 8.10
C ALA A 132 1.79 -4.05 8.43
N ARG A 133 1.73 -5.38 8.34
CA ARG A 133 2.83 -6.29 8.73
C ARG A 133 4.05 -6.13 7.84
N VAL A 134 3.86 -6.07 6.52
CA VAL A 134 4.98 -5.91 5.57
C VAL A 134 5.19 -4.47 5.13
N ARG A 135 4.57 -3.52 5.84
CA ARG A 135 4.72 -2.07 5.62
C ARG A 135 4.49 -1.67 4.16
N ALA A 136 3.63 -2.39 3.44
CA ALA A 136 3.43 -2.23 2.00
C ALA A 136 2.86 -0.85 1.62
N CYS A 137 2.21 -0.16 2.57
CA CYS A 137 1.73 1.20 2.38
C CYS A 137 2.84 2.22 2.08
N VAL A 138 4.10 1.93 2.44
CA VAL A 138 5.24 2.80 2.12
C VAL A 138 5.54 2.82 0.63
N LEU A 139 5.17 1.77 -0.12
CA LEU A 139 5.31 1.74 -1.58
C LEU A 139 4.52 2.88 -2.25
N MET A 140 3.39 3.31 -1.66
CA MET A 140 2.63 4.47 -2.17
C MET A 140 3.44 5.77 -2.07
N LEU A 141 4.32 5.92 -1.08
CA LEU A 141 5.21 7.08 -0.97
C LEU A 141 6.30 7.03 -2.03
N ASP A 142 6.91 5.86 -2.22
CA ASP A 142 7.98 5.69 -3.18
C ASP A 142 7.50 5.89 -4.63
N LEU A 143 6.25 5.51 -4.90
CA LEU A 143 5.56 5.70 -6.17
C LEU A 143 4.87 7.07 -6.31
N GLN A 144 4.94 7.93 -5.29
CA GLN A 144 4.33 9.27 -5.28
C GLN A 144 2.80 9.25 -5.51
N CYS A 145 2.11 8.26 -4.94
CA CYS A 145 0.66 8.08 -5.03
C CYS A 145 -0.11 8.93 -3.99
N ASP A 146 0.11 10.24 -3.97
CA ASP A 146 -0.44 11.14 -2.94
C ASP A 146 -1.98 11.09 -2.86
N ALA A 147 -2.65 11.08 -4.00
CA ALA A 147 -4.11 10.98 -4.07
C ALA A 147 -4.63 9.66 -3.48
N LEU A 148 -3.90 8.56 -3.69
CA LEU A 148 -4.26 7.25 -3.17
C LEU A 148 -4.06 7.16 -1.65
N ILE A 149 -3.02 7.82 -1.13
CA ILE A 149 -2.79 7.96 0.31
C ILE A 149 -3.95 8.72 0.96
N THR A 150 -4.34 9.85 0.38
CA THR A 150 -5.47 10.65 0.86
C THR A 150 -6.77 9.83 0.84
N ASP A 151 -7.06 9.14 -0.26
CA ASP A 151 -8.24 8.27 -0.40
C ASP A 151 -8.28 7.19 0.68
N MET A 152 -7.16 6.50 0.92
CA MET A 152 -7.04 5.50 1.97
C MET A 152 -7.35 6.07 3.36
N PHE A 153 -6.84 7.26 3.69
CA PHE A 153 -7.12 7.92 4.97
C PHE A 153 -8.61 8.24 5.13
N HIS A 154 -9.24 8.79 4.09
CA HIS A 154 -10.68 9.05 4.10
C HIS A 154 -11.47 7.76 4.30
N LYS A 155 -11.13 6.68 3.58
CA LYS A 155 -11.79 5.38 3.74
C LYS A 155 -11.69 4.86 5.16
N PHE A 156 -10.51 4.89 5.78
CA PHE A 156 -10.38 4.44 7.17
C PHE A 156 -11.22 5.26 8.13
N PHE A 157 -11.24 6.59 8.01
CA PHE A 157 -12.07 7.42 8.88
C PHE A 157 -13.57 7.22 8.66
N ASN A 158 -13.99 7.02 7.40
CA ASN A 158 -15.39 6.85 7.05
C ASN A 158 -15.93 5.46 7.43
N THR A 159 -15.08 4.44 7.40
CA THR A 159 -15.51 3.04 7.60
C THR A 159 -15.28 2.52 9.03
N VAL A 160 -14.34 3.10 9.81
CA VAL A 160 -14.04 2.60 11.17
C VAL A 160 -15.22 2.73 12.13
N ARG A 161 -15.52 1.66 12.89
CA ARG A 161 -16.62 1.58 13.85
C ARG A 161 -16.17 0.98 15.19
N ASP A 162 -16.99 1.15 16.22
CA ASP A 162 -16.71 0.69 17.60
C ASP A 162 -16.84 -0.83 17.78
N TYR A 163 -17.61 -1.49 16.92
CA TYR A 163 -17.77 -2.93 16.88
C TYR A 163 -16.68 -3.64 16.06
N HIS A 164 -15.78 -2.90 15.40
CA HIS A 164 -14.66 -3.54 14.71
C HIS A 164 -13.75 -4.25 15.71
N PRO A 165 -13.27 -5.46 15.39
CA PRO A 165 -12.23 -6.12 16.16
C PRO A 165 -10.97 -5.23 16.29
N GLU A 166 -10.29 -5.30 17.44
CA GLU A 166 -9.12 -4.44 17.73
C GLU A 166 -8.00 -4.58 16.68
N ASN A 167 -7.82 -5.78 16.10
CA ASN A 167 -6.84 -6.01 15.04
C ASN A 167 -7.13 -5.18 13.78
N VAL A 168 -8.40 -4.94 13.44
CA VAL A 168 -8.79 -4.12 12.29
C VAL A 168 -8.43 -2.66 12.52
N VAL A 169 -8.84 -2.11 13.67
CA VAL A 169 -8.53 -0.73 14.05
C VAL A 169 -7.02 -0.52 14.19
N SER A 170 -6.32 -1.48 14.82
CA SER A 170 -4.87 -1.43 14.98
C SER A 170 -4.13 -1.50 13.64
N ALA A 171 -4.63 -2.26 12.65
CA ALA A 171 -4.04 -2.31 11.31
C ALA A 171 -4.20 -0.97 10.59
N MET A 172 -5.39 -0.35 10.63
CA MET A 172 -5.63 1.00 10.10
C MET A 172 -4.70 2.03 10.75
N GLU A 173 -4.62 2.05 12.09
CA GLU A 173 -3.72 2.94 12.85
C GLU A 173 -2.26 2.76 12.43
N THR A 174 -1.82 1.51 12.31
CA THR A 174 -0.43 1.17 11.94
C THR A 174 -0.12 1.66 10.52
N ILE A 175 -1.00 1.39 9.55
CA ILE A 175 -0.83 1.82 8.16
C ILE A 175 -0.72 3.35 8.08
N MET A 176 -1.67 4.07 8.69
CA MET A 176 -1.66 5.55 8.67
C MET A 176 -0.40 6.12 9.34
N THR A 177 0.01 5.53 10.47
CA THR A 177 1.21 5.95 11.21
C THR A 177 2.47 5.74 10.36
N LEU A 178 2.60 4.57 9.72
CA LEU A 178 3.73 4.23 8.86
C LEU A 178 3.86 5.21 7.69
N VAL A 179 2.75 5.52 7.01
CA VAL A 179 2.76 6.48 5.90
C VAL A 179 3.28 7.84 6.38
N ILE A 180 2.76 8.38 7.48
CA ILE A 180 3.21 9.69 7.98
C ILE A 180 4.67 9.65 8.41
N GLN A 181 5.11 8.63 9.15
CA GLN A 181 6.48 8.53 9.64
C GLN A 181 7.50 8.41 8.50
N GLU A 182 7.17 7.66 7.45
CA GLU A 182 8.05 7.42 6.30
C GLU A 182 7.97 8.52 5.23
N SER A 183 7.01 9.44 5.34
CA SER A 183 6.93 10.64 4.50
C SER A 183 7.97 11.70 4.85
N GLU A 184 8.65 11.57 6.00
CA GLU A 184 9.57 12.58 6.54
C GLU A 184 8.92 13.98 6.51
N ASP A 185 9.47 14.94 5.76
CA ASP A 185 8.95 16.32 5.67
C ASP A 185 7.93 16.55 4.53
N ASN A 186 7.61 15.51 3.75
CA ASN A 186 6.80 15.61 2.53
C ASN A 186 5.43 14.90 2.64
N VAL A 187 4.78 14.96 3.81
CA VAL A 187 3.40 14.47 3.93
C VAL A 187 2.48 15.36 3.07
N PRO A 188 1.65 14.80 2.17
CA PRO A 188 0.71 15.59 1.39
C PRO A 188 -0.19 16.45 2.28
N LEU A 189 -0.35 17.73 1.95
CA LEU A 189 -1.13 18.68 2.76
C LEU A 189 -2.56 18.18 3.00
N GLU A 190 -3.17 17.58 1.98
CA GLU A 190 -4.52 17.02 2.04
C GLU A 190 -4.64 15.87 3.06
N THR A 191 -3.60 15.04 3.19
CA THR A 191 -3.51 13.99 4.21
C THR A 191 -3.44 14.60 5.62
N ILE A 192 -2.66 15.67 5.80
CA ILE A 192 -2.58 16.40 7.07
C ILE A 192 -3.93 17.04 7.41
N THR A 193 -4.57 17.72 6.46
CA THR A 193 -5.87 18.37 6.69
C THR A 193 -6.93 17.33 7.04
N THR A 194 -6.96 16.20 6.34
CA THR A 194 -7.87 15.08 6.64
C THR A 194 -7.66 14.56 8.07
N LEU A 195 -6.41 14.41 8.50
CA LEU A 195 -6.07 13.98 9.86
C LEU A 195 -6.47 15.03 10.91
N LEU A 196 -6.24 16.32 10.66
CA LEU A 196 -6.59 17.40 11.58
C LEU A 196 -8.11 17.62 11.67
N ASP A 197 -8.83 17.56 10.55
CA ASP A 197 -10.28 17.69 10.50
C ASP A 197 -10.97 16.55 11.25
N SER A 198 -10.40 15.34 11.18
CA SER A 198 -10.91 14.19 11.93
C SER A 198 -10.82 14.35 13.45
N VAL A 199 -9.91 15.18 13.97
CA VAL A 199 -9.80 15.49 15.42
C VAL A 199 -10.55 16.75 15.83
N ASN A 200 -11.02 17.55 14.87
CA ASN A 200 -11.77 18.78 15.14
C ASN A 200 -13.07 18.45 15.89
N LYS A 201 -13.24 19.04 17.07
CA LYS A 201 -14.43 18.83 17.92
C LYS A 201 -15.71 19.40 17.30
N GLY A 202 -15.59 20.34 16.37
CA GLY A 202 -16.72 20.91 15.64
C GLY A 202 -17.23 20.02 14.50
N ASN A 203 -16.48 18.97 14.12
CA ASN A 203 -16.92 18.03 13.10
C ASN A 203 -17.72 16.89 13.74
N GLU A 204 -19.04 17.03 13.72
CA GLU A 204 -19.99 16.03 14.25
C GLU A 204 -20.15 14.81 13.34
N GLU A 205 -19.76 14.89 12.06
CA GLU A 205 -19.84 13.79 11.10
C GLU A 205 -18.81 12.69 11.42
N VAL A 206 -17.72 13.03 12.12
CA VAL A 206 -16.66 12.09 12.46
C VAL A 206 -17.03 11.29 13.71
N SER A 207 -17.03 9.96 13.56
CA SER A 207 -17.32 9.03 14.65
C SER A 207 -16.33 9.18 15.81
N ALA A 208 -16.77 8.84 17.04
CA ALA A 208 -15.90 8.91 18.21
C ALA A 208 -14.66 8.00 18.09
N VAL A 209 -14.81 6.87 17.39
CA VAL A 209 -13.74 5.91 17.12
C VAL A 209 -12.75 6.45 16.11
N ALA A 210 -13.21 7.00 14.98
CA ALA A 210 -12.36 7.68 14.00
C ALA A 210 -11.55 8.81 14.65
N ARG A 211 -12.21 9.62 15.49
CA ARG A 211 -11.54 10.69 16.25
C ARG A 211 -10.49 10.17 17.24
N LYS A 212 -10.73 9.02 17.87
CA LYS A 212 -9.77 8.37 18.78
C LYS A 212 -8.58 7.81 18.01
N MET A 213 -8.84 7.15 16.88
CA MET A 213 -7.85 6.63 15.94
C MET A 213 -6.91 7.74 15.45
N ALA A 214 -7.49 8.84 14.95
CA ALA A 214 -6.75 10.01 14.50
C ALA A 214 -5.82 10.60 15.56
N ARG A 215 -6.30 10.74 16.81
CA ARG A 215 -5.47 11.22 17.92
C ARG A 215 -4.28 10.31 18.20
N ARG A 216 -4.46 8.99 18.12
CA ARG A 216 -3.37 8.02 18.31
C ARG A 216 -2.33 8.14 17.20
N VAL A 217 -2.78 8.26 15.95
CA VAL A 217 -1.90 8.49 14.79
C VAL A 217 -1.11 9.78 14.97
N ILE A 218 -1.76 10.91 15.27
CA ILE A 218 -1.07 12.19 15.51
C ILE A 218 -0.03 12.06 16.64
N GLN A 219 -0.40 11.42 17.75
CA GLN A 219 0.49 11.23 18.90
C GLN A 219 1.71 10.37 18.54
N ALA A 220 1.52 9.31 17.75
CA ALA A 220 2.61 8.45 17.28
C ALA A 220 3.53 9.17 16.28
N CYS A 221 3.00 10.16 15.57
CA CYS A 221 3.72 10.93 14.55
C CYS A 221 4.17 12.32 15.02
N CYS A 222 4.10 12.63 16.32
CA CYS A 222 4.30 13.99 16.86
C CYS A 222 5.63 14.64 16.41
N SER A 223 6.72 13.89 16.24
CA SER A 223 7.98 14.44 15.71
C SER A 223 7.88 14.89 14.26
N THR A 224 7.14 14.16 13.42
CA THR A 224 7.01 14.38 11.97
C THR A 224 5.96 15.45 11.65
N VAL A 225 4.81 15.40 12.32
CA VAL A 225 3.71 16.38 12.10
C VAL A 225 4.14 17.79 12.54
N SER A 226 4.96 17.90 13.59
CA SER A 226 5.50 19.18 14.03
C SER A 226 6.39 19.82 12.95
N ALA A 227 7.25 19.04 12.31
CA ALA A 227 8.16 19.51 11.27
C ALA A 227 7.40 20.00 10.01
N ALA A 228 6.42 19.22 9.54
CA ALA A 228 5.59 19.57 8.39
C ALA A 228 4.76 20.86 8.60
N SER A 229 4.27 21.11 9.82
CA SER A 229 3.51 22.32 10.16
C SER A 229 4.33 23.61 10.23
N THR A 230 5.67 23.51 10.26
CA THR A 230 6.59 24.65 10.40
C THR A 230 7.24 25.12 9.10
N SER A 231 6.95 24.50 7.95
CA SER A 231 7.52 24.94 6.66
C SER A 231 6.89 26.28 6.21
N PRO A 232 7.67 27.38 6.07
CA PRO A 232 7.13 28.67 5.68
C PRO A 232 6.79 28.70 4.19
N ALA A 233 5.56 29.11 3.86
CA ALA A 233 5.21 29.59 2.54
C ALA A 233 6.20 30.69 2.12
N SER A 234 6.95 30.44 1.04
CA SER A 234 7.83 31.42 0.45
C SER A 234 7.02 32.61 -0.07
N SER A 235 7.44 33.81 0.31
CA SER A 235 7.00 35.09 -0.25
C SER A 235 8.21 36.03 -0.37
N PRO A 236 8.15 37.00 -1.29
CA PRO A 236 9.21 37.23 -2.27
C PRO A 236 10.34 38.12 -1.73
N ALA A 237 11.55 37.86 -2.24
CA ALA A 237 12.72 38.68 -1.98
C ALA A 237 12.56 40.09 -2.56
N ASP A 238 12.57 41.07 -1.66
CA ASP A 238 12.83 42.47 -1.92
C ASP A 238 14.31 42.68 -2.28
N GLY A 239 14.56 43.70 -3.09
CA GLY A 239 15.81 43.91 -3.80
C GLY A 239 17.00 44.33 -2.92
N GLY A 240 18.19 43.94 -3.37
CA GLY A 240 19.46 44.43 -2.86
C GLY A 240 20.60 44.03 -3.78
N MET A 241 21.01 44.97 -4.65
CA MET A 241 22.28 44.93 -5.38
C MET A 241 23.45 44.95 -4.39
N GLU A 242 24.43 44.07 -4.56
CA GLU A 242 25.84 44.42 -4.33
C GLU A 242 26.77 43.46 -5.08
N ASP A 243 27.68 44.07 -5.86
CA ASP A 243 28.71 43.45 -6.68
C ASP A 243 29.82 42.83 -5.81
N ASN A 244 30.34 41.65 -6.18
CA ASN A 244 31.78 41.53 -6.44
C ASN A 244 32.22 40.24 -7.14
N ASN A 245 33.25 40.44 -7.95
CA ASN A 245 33.90 39.56 -8.90
C ASN A 245 34.99 38.67 -8.25
N GLY A 246 35.15 37.41 -8.70
CA GLY A 246 36.37 36.65 -8.41
C GLY A 246 36.35 35.13 -8.65
N GLY A 247 36.70 34.69 -9.87
CA GLY A 247 37.41 33.42 -10.12
C GLY A 247 36.64 32.32 -10.86
N PRO A 248 37.18 31.73 -11.94
CA PRO A 248 36.54 30.62 -12.64
C PRO A 248 36.94 29.29 -11.98
N ALA A 249 35.98 28.59 -11.39
CA ALA A 249 36.13 27.18 -11.05
C ALA A 249 35.50 26.34 -12.16
N VAL A 250 36.32 25.48 -12.77
CA VAL A 250 35.97 24.53 -13.81
C VAL A 250 35.02 23.48 -13.23
N GLU A 251 33.74 23.52 -13.57
CA GLU A 251 32.81 22.42 -13.33
C GLU A 251 33.01 21.36 -14.43
N LYS A 252 33.46 20.18 -13.98
CA LYS A 252 33.40 18.96 -14.77
C LYS A 252 31.94 18.51 -14.82
N GLU A 253 31.37 18.54 -16.02
CA GLU A 253 30.24 17.69 -16.37
C GLU A 253 30.64 16.22 -16.14
N ALA A 254 30.04 15.60 -15.13
CA ALA A 254 29.97 14.15 -15.03
C ALA A 254 28.53 13.75 -15.34
N SER A 255 28.27 13.56 -16.63
CA SER A 255 27.16 12.80 -17.14
C SER A 255 27.31 11.35 -16.65
N SER A 256 26.58 10.99 -15.58
CA SER A 256 26.35 9.58 -15.24
C SER A 256 24.93 9.23 -15.66
N SER A 257 24.81 8.70 -16.86
CA SER A 257 23.73 7.80 -17.25
C SER A 257 23.75 6.58 -16.32
N GLY A 258 23.04 6.68 -15.21
CA GLY A 258 22.82 5.59 -14.27
C GLY A 258 21.55 4.85 -14.64
N SER A 259 21.72 3.61 -15.08
CA SER A 259 20.69 2.57 -15.21
C SER A 259 19.65 2.68 -14.08
N THR A 260 18.37 2.80 -14.45
CA THR A 260 17.21 2.72 -13.55
C THR A 260 17.10 1.31 -12.96
N GLY A 261 17.99 0.97 -12.03
CA GLY A 261 17.70 -0.06 -11.05
C GLY A 261 16.60 0.48 -10.16
N SER A 262 15.45 -0.19 -10.11
CA SER A 262 14.26 0.29 -9.41
C SER A 262 14.61 0.68 -7.97
N TRP A 263 14.54 1.99 -7.71
CA TRP A 263 14.77 2.58 -6.38
C TRP A 263 13.82 1.98 -5.33
N LEU A 264 12.61 1.56 -5.76
CA LEU A 264 11.62 0.88 -4.94
C LEU A 264 12.18 -0.37 -4.26
N GLY A 265 12.89 -1.21 -5.03
CA GLY A 265 13.46 -2.44 -4.50
C GLY A 265 14.51 -2.19 -3.42
N SER A 266 15.27 -1.10 -3.54
CA SER A 266 16.32 -0.75 -2.59
C SER A 266 15.76 -0.18 -1.29
N ARG A 267 14.75 0.70 -1.36
CA ARG A 267 14.10 1.28 -0.17
C ARG A 267 13.19 0.29 0.54
N PHE A 268 12.40 -0.49 -0.21
CA PHE A 268 11.58 -1.55 0.37
C PHE A 268 12.44 -2.60 1.08
N GLN A 269 13.61 -2.95 0.53
CA GLN A 269 14.58 -3.81 1.21
C GLN A 269 15.18 -3.20 2.48
N TRP A 270 15.33 -1.88 2.53
CA TRP A 270 15.85 -1.17 3.70
C TRP A 270 14.87 -1.18 4.88
N LEU A 271 13.55 -1.12 4.64
CA LEU A 271 12.52 -1.16 5.69
C LEU A 271 12.52 -2.42 6.56
N PHE A 272 13.25 -3.46 6.15
CA PHE A 272 13.37 -4.76 6.82
C PHE A 272 14.78 -5.07 7.35
N ARG A 273 15.69 -4.09 7.39
CA ARG A 273 17.01 -4.19 8.05
C ARG A 273 17.01 -3.52 9.41
#